data_AF-A0A432SZZ0-F1
#
_entry.id   AF-A0A432SZZ0-F1
#
_cell.length_a   1.000
_cell.length_b   1.000
_cell.length_c   1.000
_cell.angle_alpha   90.00
_cell.angle_beta   90.00
_cell.angle_gamma   90.00
#
_symmetry.space_group_name_H-M   'P 1'
#
loop_
_entity.id
_entity.type
_entity.pdbx_description
1 polymer ?
#
loop_
_entity_poly.entity_id
_entity_poly.type
_entity_poly.pdbx_seq_one_letter_code
_entity_poly.pdbx_strand_id
1 'polypeptide(L)'
;MNYWLVRANWGGDNKMDNFIRGNYWENGYDDGRYRNTVNNINKDDILLLAEKANILYFGVCKENKENGKIVEVKEWIKFNKSIHFPAKGAYIRTIVRVKNTSLLSMAKEKISLLKEKNELSLKALSIENFTLFGNFEFNFSSGINIFIGENGTGKTHILKAIYAIIQANNSLSKKPSITETNLAEAIFEELNEVFRTKEVKDLRSFDTDKVNIEINFSDYNINFTITENSQSRVNITNFSKNISKKDILFIPAKEFLSNFKGFRT
;
A
#
# COMPACT_ATOMS: atom_id res chain seq x y z
N MET A 1 -21.66 -11.86 -1.84
CA MET A 1 -21.10 -10.96 -0.83
C MET A 1 -22.03 -9.77 -0.61
N ASN A 2 -22.61 -9.67 0.58
CA ASN A 2 -23.51 -8.61 1.00
C ASN A 2 -22.81 -7.60 1.89
N TYR A 3 -23.46 -6.45 2.09
CA TYR A 3 -23.02 -5.41 3.00
C TYR A 3 -24.09 -5.19 4.06
N TRP A 4 -23.67 -5.15 5.31
CA TRP A 4 -24.53 -5.02 6.48
C TRP A 4 -24.12 -3.78 7.25
N LEU A 5 -25.04 -2.82 7.43
CA LEU A 5 -24.81 -1.71 8.35
C LEU A 5 -25.14 -2.20 9.75
N VAL A 6 -24.17 -2.11 10.66
CA VAL A 6 -24.28 -2.54 12.05
C VAL A 6 -23.99 -1.38 13.01
N ARG A 7 -24.68 -1.34 14.14
CA ARG A 7 -24.57 -0.25 15.12
C ARG A 7 -23.64 -0.61 16.28
N ALA A 8 -22.86 0.37 16.71
CA ALA A 8 -22.04 0.28 17.91
C ALA A 8 -22.84 0.55 19.20
N ASN A 9 -23.96 1.29 19.11
CA ASN A 9 -24.72 1.72 20.27
C ASN A 9 -25.98 0.87 20.45
N TRP A 10 -26.14 0.31 21.64
CA TRP A 10 -27.37 -0.32 22.11
C TRP A 10 -27.38 -0.34 23.65
N GLY A 11 -28.57 -0.41 24.26
CA GLY A 11 -28.70 -0.41 25.72
C GLY A 11 -28.21 0.87 26.42
N GLY A 12 -28.06 1.99 25.69
CA GLY A 12 -27.52 3.25 26.21
C GLY A 12 -25.99 3.38 26.13
N ASP A 13 -25.29 2.29 25.87
CA ASP A 13 -23.82 2.26 25.82
C ASP A 13 -23.29 2.26 24.38
N ASN A 14 -22.05 2.72 24.22
CA ASN A 14 -21.26 2.49 23.02
C ASN A 14 -20.36 1.25 23.23
N LYS A 15 -20.53 0.22 22.39
CA LYS A 15 -19.76 -1.04 22.45
C LYS A 15 -18.65 -1.13 21.39
N MET A 16 -18.35 -0.04 20.68
CA MET A 16 -17.36 0.03 19.59
C MET A 16 -16.02 -0.57 20.00
N ASP A 17 -15.45 -0.14 21.12
CA ASP A 17 -14.13 -0.59 21.55
C ASP A 17 -14.09 -2.09 21.86
N ASN A 18 -15.18 -2.64 22.40
CA ASN A 18 -15.31 -4.07 22.67
C ASN A 18 -15.33 -4.86 21.35
N PHE A 19 -16.07 -4.37 20.36
CA PHE A 19 -16.18 -4.99 19.04
C PHE A 19 -14.83 -4.99 18.31
N ILE A 20 -14.12 -3.86 18.33
CA ILE A 20 -12.81 -3.71 17.70
C ILE A 20 -11.79 -4.63 18.37
N ARG A 21 -11.67 -4.59 19.71
CA ARG A 21 -10.69 -5.41 20.43
C ARG A 21 -10.97 -6.90 20.35
N GLY A 22 -12.24 -7.28 20.35
CA GLY A 22 -12.66 -8.68 20.33
C GLY A 22 -12.86 -9.26 18.92
N ASN A 23 -12.77 -8.46 17.87
CA ASN A 23 -13.04 -8.87 16.48
C ASN A 23 -14.40 -9.57 16.31
N TYR A 24 -15.44 -8.99 16.90
CA TYR A 24 -16.82 -9.46 16.73
C TYR A 24 -17.79 -8.28 16.62
N TRP A 25 -19.00 -8.56 16.20
CA TRP A 25 -20.16 -7.70 16.42
C TRP A 25 -21.23 -8.46 17.18
N GLU A 26 -21.95 -7.77 18.07
CA GLU A 26 -23.03 -8.34 18.86
C GLU A 26 -24.34 -7.58 18.70
N ASN A 27 -25.40 -8.35 18.47
CA ASN A 27 -26.77 -7.89 18.59
C ASN A 27 -27.18 -7.79 20.07
N GLY A 28 -27.28 -6.57 20.56
CA GLY A 28 -27.60 -6.26 21.96
C GLY A 28 -29.04 -6.46 22.41
N TYR A 29 -29.87 -7.11 21.61
CA TYR A 29 -31.27 -7.37 21.95
C TYR A 29 -31.45 -8.82 22.38
N ASP A 30 -31.66 -9.02 23.67
CA ASP A 30 -31.91 -10.35 24.26
C ASP A 30 -33.35 -10.86 24.01
N ASP A 31 -34.27 -9.99 23.56
CA ASP A 31 -35.66 -10.33 23.21
C ASP A 31 -35.79 -11.07 21.86
N GLY A 32 -34.66 -11.45 21.24
CA GLY A 32 -34.62 -12.12 19.94
C GLY A 32 -34.82 -11.18 18.75
N ARG A 33 -34.98 -9.87 18.96
CA ARG A 33 -35.08 -8.90 17.87
C ARG A 33 -33.83 -8.97 16.99
N TYR A 34 -34.06 -8.93 15.68
CA TYR A 34 -33.04 -9.09 14.64
C TYR A 34 -32.35 -10.47 14.56
N ARG A 35 -32.69 -11.48 15.38
CA ARG A 35 -32.11 -12.83 15.32
C ARG A 35 -32.00 -13.39 13.90
N ASN A 36 -33.11 -13.38 13.16
CA ASN A 36 -33.15 -13.87 11.78
C ASN A 36 -32.29 -13.00 10.83
N THR A 37 -32.22 -11.69 11.06
CA THR A 37 -31.38 -10.77 10.28
C THR A 37 -29.91 -11.07 10.49
N VAL A 38 -29.49 -11.32 11.74
CA VAL A 38 -28.12 -11.69 12.10
C VAL A 38 -27.75 -13.02 11.49
N ASN A 39 -28.63 -14.02 11.55
CA ASN A 39 -28.39 -15.35 10.98
C ASN A 39 -28.22 -15.33 9.46
N ASN A 40 -28.73 -14.31 8.76
CA ASN A 40 -28.56 -14.16 7.32
C ASN A 40 -27.18 -13.61 6.91
N ILE A 41 -26.31 -13.22 7.85
CA ILE A 41 -24.93 -12.83 7.55
C ILE A 41 -24.13 -14.08 7.21
N ASN A 42 -23.60 -14.14 5.99
CA ASN A 42 -22.79 -15.25 5.53
C ASN A 42 -21.30 -14.97 5.73
N LYS A 43 -20.48 -16.03 5.71
CA LYS A 43 -19.02 -15.90 5.62
C LYS A 43 -18.63 -14.99 4.45
N ASP A 44 -17.61 -14.17 4.66
CA ASP A 44 -17.10 -13.17 3.72
C ASP A 44 -18.04 -11.98 3.40
N ASP A 45 -19.25 -11.91 3.97
CA ASP A 45 -20.05 -10.68 3.95
C ASP A 45 -19.33 -9.54 4.69
N ILE A 46 -19.61 -8.30 4.29
CA ILE A 46 -18.98 -7.10 4.85
C ILE A 46 -19.90 -6.47 5.90
N LEU A 47 -19.38 -6.22 7.10
CA LEU A 47 -20.03 -5.44 8.13
C LEU A 47 -19.46 -4.01 8.10
N LEU A 48 -20.34 -3.02 8.03
CA LEU A 48 -20.04 -1.58 8.09
C LEU A 48 -20.45 -1.08 9.48
N LEU A 49 -19.48 -0.88 10.36
CA LEU A 49 -19.72 -0.51 11.75
C LEU A 49 -19.85 1.00 11.89
N ALA A 50 -21.02 1.42 12.37
CA ALA A 50 -21.42 2.81 12.43
C ALA A 50 -21.75 3.29 13.83
N GLU A 51 -21.34 4.53 14.10
CA GLU A 51 -21.77 5.34 15.23
C GLU A 51 -22.55 6.56 14.69
N LYS A 52 -23.75 6.80 15.25
CA LYS A 52 -24.65 7.89 14.81
C LYS A 52 -24.93 7.87 13.29
N ALA A 53 -24.43 8.82 12.52
CA ALA A 53 -24.63 8.89 11.06
C ALA A 53 -23.34 8.61 10.27
N ASN A 54 -22.34 8.01 10.91
CA ASN A 54 -21.01 7.81 10.35
C ASN A 54 -20.61 6.33 10.44
N ILE A 55 -20.26 5.74 9.30
CA ILE A 55 -19.57 4.45 9.25
C ILE A 55 -18.07 4.73 9.48
N LEU A 56 -17.50 4.07 10.46
CA LEU A 56 -16.14 4.33 10.95
C LEU A 56 -15.19 3.16 10.65
N TYR A 57 -15.70 1.93 10.68
CA TYR A 57 -14.93 0.72 10.42
C TYR A 57 -15.68 -0.19 9.45
N PHE A 58 -14.94 -1.07 8.78
CA PHE A 58 -15.52 -2.25 8.14
C PHE A 58 -14.82 -3.52 8.62
N GLY A 59 -15.52 -4.63 8.53
CA GLY A 59 -15.00 -5.94 8.87
C GLY A 59 -15.53 -7.00 7.91
N VAL A 60 -14.74 -8.04 7.68
CA VAL A 60 -15.16 -9.20 6.89
C VAL A 60 -15.66 -10.28 7.85
N CYS A 61 -16.88 -10.76 7.66
CA CYS A 61 -17.43 -11.87 8.42
C CYS A 61 -16.51 -13.09 8.30
N LYS A 62 -15.96 -13.53 9.43
CA LYS A 62 -15.13 -14.74 9.53
C LYS A 62 -16.02 -15.97 9.67
N GLU A 63 -16.95 -15.91 10.62
CA GLU A 63 -17.86 -16.99 10.97
C GLU A 63 -19.13 -16.41 11.62
N ASN A 64 -20.26 -17.07 11.37
CA ASN A 64 -21.52 -16.81 12.05
C ASN A 64 -22.09 -18.14 12.53
N LYS A 65 -22.24 -18.30 13.85
CA LYS A 65 -22.77 -19.53 14.45
C LYS A 65 -24.30 -19.63 14.37
N GLU A 66 -24.93 -18.67 13.67
CA GLU A 66 -26.38 -18.59 13.49
C GLU A 66 -27.17 -18.58 14.81
N ASN A 67 -26.52 -18.09 15.88
CA ASN A 67 -27.12 -17.97 17.20
C ASN A 67 -27.97 -16.69 17.37
N GLY A 68 -28.06 -15.85 16.34
CA GLY A 68 -28.79 -14.59 16.34
C GLY A 68 -28.13 -13.42 17.06
N LYS A 69 -26.94 -13.64 17.64
CA LYS A 69 -26.34 -12.74 18.62
C LYS A 69 -24.96 -12.26 18.21
N ILE A 70 -24.02 -13.17 17.97
CA ILE A 70 -22.60 -12.83 17.74
C ILE A 70 -22.19 -13.20 16.32
N VAL A 71 -21.51 -12.27 15.65
CA VAL A 71 -20.85 -12.48 14.36
C VAL A 71 -19.36 -12.26 14.55
N GLU A 72 -18.56 -13.29 14.26
CA GLU A 72 -17.10 -13.17 14.28
C GLU A 72 -16.62 -12.45 13.02
N VAL A 73 -15.70 -11.52 13.20
CA VAL A 73 -15.11 -10.70 12.14
C VAL A 73 -13.61 -11.01 12.06
N LYS A 74 -13.03 -11.02 10.86
CA LYS A 74 -11.58 -11.29 10.70
C LYS A 74 -10.75 -10.23 11.41
N GLU A 75 -11.05 -8.97 11.10
CA GLU A 75 -10.46 -7.77 11.69
C GLU A 75 -11.38 -6.58 11.41
N TRP A 76 -11.39 -5.59 12.31
CA TRP A 76 -12.01 -4.29 12.07
C TRP A 76 -11.01 -3.29 11.51
N ILE A 77 -11.20 -2.89 10.25
CA ILE A 77 -10.34 -1.93 9.57
C ILE A 77 -11.00 -0.55 9.61
N LYS A 78 -10.27 0.45 10.12
CA LYS A 78 -10.75 1.84 10.23
C LYS A 78 -10.75 2.52 8.86
N PHE A 79 -11.82 3.25 8.54
CA PHE A 79 -11.81 4.17 7.42
C PHE A 79 -11.01 5.43 7.76
N ASN A 80 -10.10 5.85 6.88
CA ASN A 80 -9.36 7.13 7.01
C ASN A 80 -10.31 8.34 7.12
N LYS A 81 -11.42 8.29 6.38
CA LYS A 81 -12.52 9.25 6.45
C LYS A 81 -13.83 8.50 6.57
N SER A 82 -14.65 8.85 7.56
CA SER A 82 -15.95 8.22 7.76
C SER A 82 -16.84 8.29 6.51
N ILE A 83 -17.74 7.33 6.35
CA ILE A 83 -18.79 7.39 5.32
C ILE A 83 -20.06 7.89 6.00
N HIS A 84 -20.51 9.08 5.58
CA HIS A 84 -21.77 9.62 6.05
C HIS A 84 -22.94 8.94 5.36
N PHE A 85 -24.02 8.71 6.09
CA PHE A 85 -25.27 8.18 5.54
C PHE A 85 -26.48 8.79 6.25
N PRO A 86 -27.64 8.84 5.59
CA PRO A 86 -28.85 9.34 6.24
C PRO A 86 -29.32 8.36 7.31
N ALA A 87 -29.13 8.71 8.58
CA ALA A 87 -29.62 7.95 9.73
C ALA A 87 -31.15 8.10 9.91
N LYS A 88 -31.90 7.64 8.91
CA LYS A 88 -33.38 7.67 8.86
C LYS A 88 -33.92 6.32 8.33
N GLY A 89 -35.19 6.03 8.62
CA GLY A 89 -35.87 4.83 8.10
C GLY A 89 -35.20 3.52 8.53
N ALA A 90 -34.91 2.62 7.59
CA ALA A 90 -34.30 1.34 7.93
C ALA A 90 -32.87 1.48 8.52
N TYR A 91 -32.19 2.59 8.26
CA TYR A 91 -30.80 2.79 8.69
C TYR A 91 -30.65 3.22 10.15
N ILE A 92 -31.73 3.50 10.89
CA ILE A 92 -31.64 3.69 12.36
C ILE A 92 -31.63 2.36 13.12
N ARG A 93 -31.93 1.24 12.46
CA ARG A 93 -31.94 -0.10 13.07
C ARG A 93 -30.52 -0.52 13.49
N THR A 94 -30.45 -1.41 14.47
CA THR A 94 -29.19 -1.99 14.98
C THR A 94 -28.44 -2.77 13.92
N ILE A 95 -29.16 -3.41 13.01
CA ILE A 95 -28.61 -4.11 11.85
C ILE A 95 -29.56 -3.97 10.66
N VAL A 96 -29.00 -3.74 9.47
CA VAL A 96 -29.75 -3.75 8.21
C VAL A 96 -28.85 -4.15 7.04
N ARG A 97 -29.37 -4.99 6.12
CA ARG A 97 -28.70 -5.24 4.84
C ARG A 97 -28.77 -3.97 3.99
N VAL A 98 -27.62 -3.45 3.58
CA VAL A 98 -27.54 -2.23 2.78
C VAL A 98 -28.04 -2.52 1.36
N LYS A 99 -29.14 -1.88 0.98
CA LYS A 99 -29.72 -1.95 -0.38
C LYS A 99 -29.54 -0.65 -1.17
N ASN A 100 -29.18 0.46 -0.51
CA ASN A 100 -28.96 1.74 -1.18
C ASN A 100 -27.70 1.67 -2.06
N THR A 101 -27.88 1.88 -3.35
CA THR A 101 -26.83 1.76 -4.38
C THR A 101 -25.70 2.79 -4.19
N SER A 102 -26.03 4.03 -3.82
CA SER A 102 -25.05 5.09 -3.57
C SER A 102 -24.19 4.80 -2.34
N LEU A 103 -24.78 4.31 -1.25
CA LEU A 103 -24.01 3.92 -0.06
C LEU A 103 -23.13 2.70 -0.34
N LEU A 104 -23.63 1.73 -1.10
CA LEU A 104 -22.85 0.58 -1.54
C LEU A 104 -21.67 0.98 -2.42
N SER A 105 -21.85 1.89 -3.38
CA SER A 105 -20.76 2.34 -4.25
C SER A 105 -19.68 3.06 -3.45
N MET A 106 -20.06 4.00 -2.57
CA MET A 106 -19.11 4.70 -1.68
C MET A 106 -18.35 3.75 -0.75
N ALA A 107 -19.03 2.76 -0.17
CA ALA A 107 -18.39 1.79 0.71
C ALA A 107 -17.42 0.89 -0.06
N LYS A 108 -17.84 0.38 -1.23
CA LYS A 108 -17.01 -0.44 -2.11
C LYS A 108 -15.75 0.30 -2.56
N GLU A 109 -15.89 1.54 -3.01
CA GLU A 109 -14.78 2.39 -3.43
C GLU A 109 -13.76 2.57 -2.30
N LYS A 110 -14.20 2.99 -1.11
CA LYS A 110 -13.28 3.17 0.03
C LYS A 110 -12.64 1.87 0.51
N ILE A 111 -13.38 0.76 0.48
CA ILE A 111 -12.80 -0.55 0.80
C ILE A 111 -11.78 -0.96 -0.26
N SER A 112 -12.04 -0.71 -1.55
CA SER A 112 -11.07 -0.94 -2.64
C SER A 112 -9.81 -0.13 -2.40
N LEU A 113 -9.93 1.17 -2.15
CA LEU A 113 -8.77 2.04 -1.87
C LEU A 113 -7.96 1.59 -0.64
N LEU A 114 -8.61 1.00 0.37
CA LEU A 114 -7.92 0.44 1.54
C LEU A 114 -7.30 -0.93 1.27
N LYS A 115 -7.90 -1.73 0.37
CA LYS A 115 -7.38 -3.04 -0.07
C LYS A 115 -6.31 -2.93 -1.15
N GLU A 116 -6.35 -1.91 -2.00
CA GLU A 116 -5.30 -1.51 -2.96
C GLU A 116 -4.08 -0.94 -2.23
N LYS A 117 -4.24 -0.64 -0.93
CA LYS A 117 -3.13 -0.61 0.02
C LYS A 117 -2.56 -2.01 0.33
N ASN A 118 -2.84 -3.02 -0.51
CA ASN A 118 -1.94 -4.15 -0.76
C ASN A 118 -0.61 -3.53 -1.18
N GLU A 119 0.31 -3.46 -0.24
CA GLU A 119 1.57 -2.76 -0.41
C GLU A 119 2.29 -3.29 -1.64
N LEU A 120 2.55 -2.40 -2.60
CA LEU A 120 3.50 -2.66 -3.67
C LEU A 120 4.76 -3.25 -3.04
N SER A 121 5.07 -4.52 -3.31
CA SER A 121 6.23 -5.20 -2.72
C SER A 121 7.27 -5.47 -3.79
N LEU A 122 8.54 -5.29 -3.45
CA LEU A 122 9.64 -5.68 -4.33
C LEU A 122 9.73 -7.20 -4.36
N LYS A 123 9.90 -7.76 -5.56
CA LYS A 123 10.00 -9.20 -5.81
C LYS A 123 11.37 -9.59 -6.32
N ALA A 124 11.89 -8.85 -7.29
CA ALA A 124 13.22 -9.10 -7.83
C ALA A 124 13.88 -7.79 -8.30
N LEU A 125 15.20 -7.82 -8.36
CA LEU A 125 16.05 -6.80 -8.96
C LEU A 125 17.10 -7.50 -9.81
N SER A 126 17.23 -7.09 -11.06
CA SER A 126 18.33 -7.47 -11.95
C SER A 126 19.05 -6.22 -12.41
N ILE A 127 20.38 -6.24 -12.35
CA ILE A 127 21.25 -5.13 -12.67
C ILE A 127 22.41 -5.66 -13.52
N GLU A 128 22.68 -4.99 -14.63
CA GLU A 128 23.84 -5.25 -15.46
C GLU A 128 24.62 -3.95 -15.67
N ASN A 129 25.94 -4.05 -15.53
CA ASN A 129 26.91 -2.99 -15.79
C ASN A 129 26.65 -1.67 -15.05
N PHE A 130 26.16 -1.71 -13.81
CA PHE A 130 25.86 -0.53 -13.01
C PHE A 130 26.88 -0.30 -11.90
N THR A 131 27.60 0.81 -11.98
CA THR A 131 28.61 1.26 -11.02
C THR A 131 29.72 0.23 -10.77
N LEU A 132 29.60 -0.59 -9.73
CA LEU A 132 30.55 -1.64 -9.36
C LEU A 132 30.06 -3.04 -9.73
N PHE A 133 28.85 -3.17 -10.29
CA PHE A 133 28.21 -4.44 -10.60
C PHE A 133 28.22 -4.72 -12.10
N GLY A 134 28.94 -5.76 -12.51
CA GLY A 134 28.83 -6.31 -13.87
C GLY A 134 27.50 -7.03 -14.09
N ASN A 135 27.15 -7.96 -13.18
CA ASN A 135 25.83 -8.58 -13.13
C ASN A 135 25.44 -8.80 -11.66
N PHE A 136 24.21 -8.45 -11.29
CA PHE A 136 23.64 -8.65 -9.97
C PHE A 136 22.16 -9.00 -10.06
N GLU A 137 21.78 -10.14 -9.49
CA GLU A 137 20.39 -10.56 -9.36
C GLU A 137 20.04 -10.77 -7.88
N PHE A 138 18.85 -10.33 -7.50
CA PHE A 138 18.37 -10.47 -6.12
C PHE A 138 16.86 -10.69 -6.07
N ASN A 139 16.45 -11.78 -5.41
CA ASN A 139 15.04 -12.08 -5.12
C ASN A 139 14.70 -11.65 -3.69
N PHE A 140 13.72 -10.76 -3.55
CA PHE A 140 13.33 -10.20 -2.26
C PHE A 140 12.39 -11.16 -1.52
N SER A 141 12.64 -11.30 -0.21
CA SER A 141 11.68 -11.84 0.72
C SER A 141 10.62 -10.79 1.10
N SER A 142 9.47 -11.25 1.59
CA SER A 142 8.42 -10.37 2.14
C SER A 142 8.80 -9.70 3.47
N GLY A 143 9.88 -10.15 4.11
CA GLY A 143 10.37 -9.63 5.38
C GLY A 143 11.61 -8.77 5.21
N ILE A 144 12.61 -9.04 6.05
CA ILE A 144 13.87 -8.31 6.06
C ILE A 144 14.81 -8.88 5.00
N ASN A 145 15.33 -8.01 4.13
CA ASN A 145 16.31 -8.35 3.12
C ASN A 145 17.68 -7.78 3.54
N ILE A 146 18.70 -8.63 3.62
CA ILE A 146 20.02 -8.29 4.15
C ILE A 146 21.05 -8.37 3.02
N PHE A 147 21.74 -7.27 2.74
CA PHE A 147 22.86 -7.21 1.79
C PHE A 147 24.18 -7.24 2.56
N ILE A 148 25.02 -8.23 2.32
CA ILE A 148 26.30 -8.45 3.02
C ILE A 148 27.45 -8.41 2.01
N GLY A 149 28.59 -7.86 2.41
CA GLY A 149 29.81 -7.81 1.61
C GLY A 149 30.81 -6.81 2.19
N GLU A 150 32.03 -6.78 1.67
CA GLU A 150 33.08 -5.87 2.14
C GLU A 150 32.74 -4.38 1.92
N ASN A 151 33.38 -3.48 2.67
CA ASN A 151 33.19 -2.05 2.45
C ASN A 151 33.63 -1.64 1.04
N GLY A 152 32.87 -0.75 0.41
CA GLY A 152 33.18 -0.29 -0.95
C GLY A 152 32.70 -1.22 -2.07
N THR A 153 32.01 -2.33 -1.80
CA THR A 153 31.50 -3.26 -2.84
C THR A 153 30.17 -2.86 -3.49
N GLY A 154 29.69 -1.63 -3.30
CA GLY A 154 28.49 -1.14 -3.98
C GLY A 154 27.14 -1.45 -3.32
N LYS A 155 27.08 -2.07 -2.13
CA LYS A 155 25.81 -2.30 -1.39
C LYS A 155 24.93 -1.05 -1.29
N THR A 156 25.54 0.10 -0.98
CA THR A 156 24.81 1.39 -0.92
C THR A 156 24.31 1.83 -2.28
N HIS A 157 24.98 1.50 -3.38
CA HIS A 157 24.54 1.84 -4.74
C HIS A 157 23.29 1.04 -5.13
N ILE A 158 23.19 -0.24 -4.77
CA ILE A 158 21.96 -1.03 -4.95
C ILE A 158 20.79 -0.36 -4.22
N LEU A 159 20.98 -0.02 -2.94
CA LEU A 159 19.91 0.61 -2.14
C LEU A 159 19.51 1.99 -2.70
N LYS A 160 20.48 2.78 -3.18
CA LYS A 160 20.23 4.06 -3.84
C LYS A 160 19.46 3.92 -5.15
N ALA A 161 19.81 2.93 -5.97
CA ALA A 161 19.10 2.67 -7.23
C ALA A 161 17.64 2.28 -6.97
N ILE A 162 17.40 1.33 -6.05
CA ILE A 162 16.05 0.95 -5.61
C ILE A 162 15.27 2.18 -5.12
N TYR A 163 15.92 3.00 -4.28
CA TYR A 163 15.30 4.21 -3.74
C TYR A 163 14.91 5.21 -4.84
N ALA A 164 15.83 5.53 -5.75
CA ALA A 164 15.58 6.46 -6.86
C ALA A 164 14.42 5.99 -7.75
N ILE A 165 14.38 4.70 -8.10
CA ILE A 165 13.31 4.15 -8.96
C ILE A 165 11.95 4.20 -8.26
N ILE A 166 11.89 3.88 -6.96
CA ILE A 166 10.64 3.96 -6.20
C ILE A 166 10.18 5.42 -6.03
N GLN A 167 11.10 6.35 -5.84
CA GLN A 167 10.78 7.78 -5.77
C GLN A 167 10.23 8.31 -7.10
N ALA A 168 10.84 7.93 -8.22
CA ALA A 168 10.36 8.26 -9.57
C ALA A 168 8.96 7.68 -9.81
N ASN A 169 8.73 6.43 -9.41
CA ASN A 169 7.40 5.81 -9.46
C ASN A 169 6.38 6.59 -8.60
N ASN A 170 6.75 6.98 -7.38
CA ASN A 170 5.88 7.72 -6.46
C ASN A 170 5.56 9.14 -6.93
N SER A 171 6.49 9.81 -7.61
CA SER A 171 6.26 11.16 -8.15
C SER A 171 5.19 11.15 -9.25
N LEU A 172 5.09 10.04 -10.00
CA LEU A 172 4.13 9.84 -11.08
C LEU A 172 2.79 9.23 -10.62
N SER A 173 2.73 8.61 -9.44
CA SER A 173 1.50 7.94 -8.95
C SER A 173 0.33 8.90 -8.71
N LYS A 174 0.57 10.22 -8.72
CA LYS A 174 -0.46 11.28 -8.59
C LYS A 174 -0.95 11.80 -9.95
N LYS A 175 -0.29 11.44 -11.05
CA LYS A 175 -0.66 11.90 -12.39
C LYS A 175 -1.87 11.12 -12.91
N PRO A 176 -2.75 11.77 -13.69
CA PRO A 176 -3.93 11.11 -14.26
C PRO A 176 -3.57 10.04 -15.29
N SER A 177 -2.40 10.15 -15.92
CA SER A 177 -1.87 9.15 -16.85
C SER A 177 -0.34 9.10 -16.80
N ILE A 178 0.20 7.90 -16.93
CA ILE A 178 1.64 7.63 -16.98
C ILE A 178 2.02 7.30 -18.42
N THR A 179 3.10 7.90 -18.88
CA THR A 179 3.65 7.71 -20.21
C THR A 179 5.09 7.25 -20.08
N GLU A 180 5.58 6.57 -21.10
CA GLU A 180 6.97 6.12 -21.14
C GLU A 180 7.95 7.28 -20.92
N THR A 181 7.72 8.40 -21.61
CA THR A 181 8.54 9.61 -21.51
C THR A 181 8.58 10.16 -20.08
N ASN A 182 7.43 10.25 -19.41
CA ASN A 182 7.39 10.84 -18.07
C ASN A 182 8.04 9.93 -17.01
N LEU A 183 7.98 8.61 -17.20
CA LEU A 183 8.71 7.64 -16.39
C LEU A 183 10.21 7.73 -16.64
N ALA A 184 10.60 7.83 -17.92
CA ALA A 184 11.99 7.96 -18.34
C ALA A 184 12.68 9.19 -17.75
N GLU A 185 11.99 10.34 -17.76
CA GLU A 185 12.47 11.60 -17.18
C GLU A 185 12.53 11.52 -15.65
N ALA A 186 11.47 11.01 -15.00
CA ALA A 186 11.44 10.90 -13.54
C ALA A 186 12.56 9.98 -12.99
N ILE A 187 12.81 8.83 -13.64
CA ILE A 187 13.90 7.93 -13.26
C ILE A 187 15.25 8.62 -13.43
N PHE A 188 15.44 9.34 -14.54
CA PHE A 188 16.68 10.08 -14.79
C PHE A 188 16.93 11.15 -13.72
N GLU A 189 15.93 11.97 -13.39
CA GLU A 189 16.01 13.02 -12.38
C GLU A 189 16.36 12.45 -11.00
N GLU A 190 15.66 11.40 -10.56
CA GLU A 190 15.89 10.78 -9.25
C GLU A 190 17.24 10.07 -9.16
N LEU A 191 17.69 9.42 -10.24
CA LEU A 191 19.06 8.85 -10.28
C LEU A 191 20.10 9.96 -10.13
N ASN A 192 19.92 11.07 -10.86
CA ASN A 192 20.85 12.20 -10.77
C ASN A 192 20.86 12.82 -9.36
N GLU A 193 19.71 13.00 -8.74
CA GLU A 193 19.57 13.58 -7.39
C GLU A 193 20.20 12.69 -6.32
N VAL A 194 19.95 11.37 -6.37
CA VAL A 194 20.40 10.42 -5.35
C VAL A 194 21.90 10.11 -5.46
N PHE A 195 22.43 10.03 -6.69
CA PHE A 195 23.84 9.72 -6.92
C PHE A 195 24.72 10.97 -7.05
N ARG A 196 24.15 12.13 -7.38
CA ARG A 196 24.86 13.41 -7.59
C ARG A 196 26.00 13.28 -8.59
N THR A 197 25.74 12.54 -9.67
CA THR A 197 26.67 12.38 -10.79
C THR A 197 26.73 13.64 -11.64
N LYS A 198 27.80 13.82 -12.41
CA LYS A 198 27.86 14.89 -13.42
C LYS A 198 26.90 14.57 -14.56
N GLU A 199 26.95 13.33 -15.03
CA GLU A 199 26.02 12.79 -16.03
C GLU A 199 25.50 11.43 -15.55
N VAL A 200 24.22 11.13 -15.75
CA VAL A 200 23.62 9.84 -15.31
C VAL A 200 24.30 8.63 -15.98
N LYS A 201 24.86 8.82 -17.19
CA LYS A 201 25.67 7.80 -17.89
C LYS A 201 26.95 7.40 -17.13
N ASP A 202 27.44 8.23 -16.20
CA ASP A 202 28.58 7.92 -15.35
C ASP A 202 28.26 6.82 -14.32
N LEU A 203 26.99 6.43 -14.20
CA LEU A 203 26.57 5.27 -13.40
C LEU A 203 26.86 3.93 -14.09
N ARG A 204 27.39 3.93 -15.31
CA ARG A 204 27.87 2.70 -15.97
C ARG A 204 29.11 2.16 -15.28
N SER A 205 29.26 0.84 -15.32
CA SER A 205 30.51 0.18 -14.96
C SER A 205 31.60 0.54 -15.96
N PHE A 206 32.85 0.46 -15.51
CA PHE A 206 34.01 0.75 -16.35
C PHE A 206 33.99 -0.11 -17.63
N ASP A 207 34.29 0.51 -18.77
CA ASP A 207 34.37 -0.13 -20.09
C ASP A 207 33.06 -0.81 -20.57
N THR A 208 31.92 -0.21 -20.21
CA THR A 208 30.60 -0.70 -20.65
C THR A 208 29.79 0.42 -21.29
N ASP A 209 29.09 0.10 -22.39
CA ASP A 209 28.31 1.08 -23.15
C ASP A 209 26.87 1.25 -22.64
N LYS A 210 26.40 0.26 -21.86
CA LYS A 210 24.99 0.12 -21.48
C LYS A 210 24.83 -0.44 -20.08
N VAL A 211 24.06 0.27 -19.27
CA VAL A 211 23.43 -0.24 -18.04
C VAL A 211 22.05 -0.80 -18.37
N ASN A 212 21.69 -1.90 -17.71
CA ASN A 212 20.34 -2.45 -17.70
C ASN A 212 19.89 -2.62 -16.25
N ILE A 213 18.71 -2.11 -15.89
CA ILE A 213 18.13 -2.31 -14.57
C ILE A 213 16.67 -2.71 -14.73
N GLU A 214 16.34 -3.87 -14.18
CA GLU A 214 14.97 -4.36 -14.08
C GLU A 214 14.58 -4.51 -12.61
N ILE A 215 13.47 -3.88 -12.23
CA ILE A 215 12.88 -4.02 -10.90
C ILE A 215 11.46 -4.60 -11.03
N ASN A 216 11.25 -5.72 -10.36
CA ASN A 216 9.96 -6.41 -10.35
C ASN A 216 9.25 -6.10 -9.05
N PHE A 217 8.10 -5.47 -9.15
CA PHE A 217 7.15 -5.34 -8.05
C PHE A 217 6.15 -6.50 -8.08
N SER A 218 5.25 -6.56 -7.09
CA SER A 218 4.21 -7.58 -7.02
C SER A 218 3.25 -7.58 -8.22
N ASP A 219 3.02 -6.40 -8.80
CA ASP A 219 1.92 -6.18 -9.74
C ASP A 219 2.41 -5.82 -11.15
N TYR A 220 3.65 -5.33 -11.25
CA TYR A 220 4.27 -4.89 -12.50
C TYR A 220 5.79 -4.84 -12.36
N ASN A 221 6.49 -4.66 -13.48
CA ASN A 221 7.92 -4.40 -13.53
C ASN A 221 8.23 -3.08 -14.24
N ILE A 222 9.42 -2.56 -13.94
CA ILE A 222 10.02 -1.43 -14.65
C ILE A 222 11.39 -1.91 -15.12
N ASN A 223 11.65 -1.83 -16.42
CA ASN A 223 12.94 -2.11 -17.02
C ASN A 223 13.38 -0.88 -17.83
N PHE A 224 14.61 -0.43 -17.59
CA PHE A 224 15.21 0.68 -18.31
C PHE A 224 16.70 0.49 -18.52
N THR A 225 17.22 1.25 -19.48
CA THR A 225 18.64 1.23 -19.86
C THR A 225 19.21 2.63 -19.90
N ILE A 226 20.49 2.73 -19.55
CA ILE A 226 21.27 3.98 -19.62
C ILE A 226 22.39 3.74 -20.64
N THR A 227 22.48 4.62 -21.63
CA THR A 227 23.53 4.60 -22.66
C THR A 227 24.16 5.98 -22.80
N GLU A 228 25.12 6.15 -23.73
CA GLU A 228 25.78 7.44 -23.97
C GLU A 228 24.79 8.56 -24.36
N ASN A 229 23.66 8.17 -24.96
CA ASN A 229 22.64 9.11 -25.43
C ASN A 229 21.63 9.51 -24.34
N SER A 230 21.72 8.94 -23.13
CA SER A 230 20.83 9.26 -22.01
C SER A 230 21.23 10.59 -21.35
N GLN A 231 20.88 11.71 -21.99
CA GLN A 231 21.23 13.07 -21.54
C GLN A 231 20.19 13.73 -20.64
N SER A 232 18.91 13.43 -20.84
CA SER A 232 17.79 14.00 -20.08
C SER A 232 16.75 12.98 -19.63
N ARG A 233 16.89 11.73 -20.09
CA ARG A 233 15.97 10.62 -19.79
C ARG A 233 16.69 9.29 -19.98
N VAL A 234 16.23 8.25 -19.27
CA VAL A 234 16.64 6.86 -19.53
C VAL A 234 15.84 6.27 -20.70
N ASN A 235 16.23 5.10 -21.22
CA ASN A 235 15.42 4.41 -22.23
C ASN A 235 14.59 3.32 -21.55
N ILE A 236 13.26 3.47 -21.51
CA ILE A 236 12.37 2.47 -20.95
C ILE A 236 12.19 1.33 -21.94
N THR A 237 12.41 0.10 -21.49
CA THR A 237 12.22 -1.11 -22.32
C THR A 237 10.92 -1.82 -21.96
N ASN A 238 10.47 -1.69 -20.71
CA ASN A 238 9.20 -2.24 -20.24
C ASN A 238 8.67 -1.46 -19.02
N PHE A 239 7.37 -1.19 -19.00
CA PHE A 239 6.69 -0.56 -17.86
C PHE A 239 5.18 -0.79 -17.89
N SER A 240 4.52 -0.55 -16.75
CA SER A 240 3.05 -0.51 -16.62
C SER A 240 2.53 0.93 -16.58
N LYS A 241 1.37 1.17 -17.21
CA LYS A 241 0.63 2.44 -17.07
C LYS A 241 -0.07 2.58 -15.72
N ASN A 242 -0.33 1.45 -15.06
CA ASN A 242 -0.93 1.42 -13.72
C ASN A 242 0.20 1.18 -12.72
N ILE A 243 0.55 2.22 -11.98
CA ILE A 243 1.57 2.14 -10.93
C ILE A 243 0.95 2.45 -9.57
N SER A 244 1.45 1.79 -8.54
CA SER A 244 1.02 2.00 -7.16
C SER A 244 2.08 2.79 -6.41
N LYS A 245 1.66 3.66 -5.49
CA LYS A 245 2.61 4.36 -4.61
C LYS A 245 3.16 3.39 -3.56
N LYS A 246 4.46 3.48 -3.25
CA LYS A 246 5.08 2.78 -2.11
C LYS A 246 5.81 3.77 -1.23
N ASP A 247 5.37 3.94 0.01
CA ASP A 247 6.12 4.76 0.97
C ASP A 247 7.52 4.16 1.20
N ILE A 248 8.55 5.00 1.15
CA ILE A 248 9.94 4.58 1.24
C ILE A 248 10.74 5.59 2.07
N LEU A 249 11.70 5.07 2.84
CA LEU A 249 12.64 5.86 3.64
C LEU A 249 14.06 5.30 3.44
N PHE A 250 14.98 6.16 3.03
CA PHE A 250 16.40 5.82 2.96
C PHE A 250 17.13 6.40 4.18
N ILE A 251 17.77 5.54 4.96
CA ILE A 251 18.53 5.93 6.16
C ILE A 251 20.03 5.75 5.84
N PRO A 252 20.76 6.83 5.53
CA PRO A 252 22.20 6.75 5.28
C PRO A 252 22.98 6.44 6.57
N ALA A 253 23.97 5.56 6.47
CA ALA A 253 24.79 5.17 7.63
C ALA A 253 25.63 6.32 8.22
N LYS A 254 26.03 7.31 7.41
CA LYS A 254 26.97 8.37 7.83
C LYS A 254 26.32 9.67 8.32
N GLU A 255 25.08 9.97 7.94
CA GLU A 255 24.46 11.30 8.22
C GLU A 255 23.77 11.38 9.59
N PHE A 256 23.41 10.24 10.19
CA PHE A 256 22.73 10.23 11.48
C PHE A 256 23.65 10.72 12.61
N LEU A 257 24.94 10.40 12.56
CA LEU A 257 25.93 10.78 13.58
C LEU A 257 26.51 12.18 13.37
N SER A 258 26.61 12.66 12.13
CA SER A 258 27.19 13.98 11.81
C SER A 258 26.29 15.17 12.20
N ASN A 259 25.02 14.92 12.51
CA ASN A 259 24.09 15.90 13.09
C ASN A 259 24.16 15.99 14.62
N PHE A 260 24.84 15.07 15.32
CA PHE A 260 25.05 15.17 16.76
C PHE A 260 26.19 16.13 17.06
N LYS A 261 25.91 17.11 17.94
CA LYS A 261 26.87 18.17 18.34
C LYS A 261 28.24 17.63 18.81
N GLY A 262 28.31 16.39 19.30
CA GLY A 262 29.55 15.75 19.77
C GLY A 262 30.46 15.13 18.71
N PHE A 263 30.04 15.08 17.43
CA PHE A 263 30.79 14.46 16.34
C PHE A 263 31.19 15.44 15.22
N ARG A 264 31.00 16.74 15.44
CA ARG A 264 31.52 17.79 14.55
C ARG A 264 32.93 18.14 15.05
N THR A 265 33.97 17.67 14.36
CA THR A 265 35.35 18.18 14.49
C THR A 265 35.48 19.53 13.81
#